data_AF-A0A3N6NEZ7-F1
#
_entry.id   AF-A0A3N6NEZ7-F1
#
_cell.length_a   1.000
_cell.length_b   1.000
_cell.length_c   1.000
_cell.angle_alpha   90.00
_cell.angle_beta   90.00
_cell.angle_gamma   90.00
#
_symmetry.space_group_name_H-M   'P 1'
#
loop_
_entity.id
_entity.type
_entity.pdbx_description
1 polymer ?
#
loop_
_entity_poly.entity_id
_entity_poly.type
_entity_poly.pdbx_seq_one_letter_code
_entity_poly.pdbx_strand_id
1 'polypeptide(L)' 'MVQLLQKLITFDEFTEWLPESRCYELHEGKIIEMQPTGKHEDITGFIIQELTLEYTRMKLPYRILKLIFYRLEILTL' A
#
# COMPACT_ATOMS: atom_id res chain seq x y z
N MET A 1 9.55 28.99 4.93
CA MET A 1 9.90 27.57 4.69
C MET A 1 10.26 27.44 3.21
N VAL A 2 11.47 27.00 2.89
CA VAL A 2 11.88 26.76 1.49
C VAL A 2 11.36 25.40 1.09
N GLN A 3 10.35 25.35 0.23
CA GLN A 3 9.95 24.11 -0.43
C GLN A 3 10.97 23.84 -1.54
N LEU A 4 11.86 22.87 -1.30
CA LEU A 4 12.73 22.34 -2.34
C LEU A 4 11.84 21.82 -3.47
N LEU A 5 12.08 22.28 -4.70
CA LEU A 5 11.39 21.79 -5.89
C LEU A 5 11.71 20.29 -5.99
N GLN A 6 10.82 19.43 -5.48
CA GLN A 6 11.01 17.99 -5.52
C GLN A 6 11.04 17.57 -6.99
N LYS A 7 12.17 17.03 -7.45
CA LYS A 7 12.28 16.42 -8.77
C LYS A 7 11.17 15.37 -8.87
N LEU A 8 10.28 15.53 -9.85
CA LEU A 8 9.28 14.51 -10.13
C LEU A 8 10.01 13.27 -10.64
N ILE A 9 9.77 12.13 -10.01
CA ILE A 9 10.39 10.86 -10.38
C ILE A 9 9.37 9.94 -11.03
N THR A 10 9.86 9.06 -11.90
CA THR A 10 9.08 7.99 -12.53
C THR A 10 8.82 6.85 -11.54
N PHE A 11 7.89 5.95 -11.91
CA PHE A 11 7.64 4.74 -11.12
C PHE A 11 8.90 3.86 -11.02
N ASP A 12 9.65 3.70 -12.11
CA ASP A 12 10.86 2.88 -12.12
C ASP A 12 11.92 3.44 -11.16
N GLU A 13 12.21 4.75 -11.26
CA GLU A 13 13.12 5.44 -10.32
C GLU A 13 12.63 5.32 -8.86
N PHE A 14 11.31 5.33 -8.62
CA PHE A 14 10.74 5.14 -7.30
C PHE A 14 10.98 3.71 -6.77
N THR A 15 10.80 2.68 -7.59
CA THR A 15 11.02 1.29 -7.18
C THR A 15 12.48 0.98 -6.87
N GLU A 16 13.42 1.62 -7.58
CA GLU A 16 14.86 1.50 -7.30
C GLU A 16 15.24 2.21 -5.99
N TRP A 17 14.58 3.34 -5.71
CA TRP A 17 14.84 4.14 -4.51
C TRP A 17 14.18 3.59 -3.23
N LEU A 18 13.06 2.85 -3.35
CA LEU A 18 12.18 2.48 -2.24
C LEU A 18 12.94 1.76 -1.09
N PRO A 19 13.08 2.38 0.09
CA PRO A 19 13.77 1.77 1.21
C PRO A 19 12.91 0.72 1.93
N GLU A 20 13.54 -0.30 2.50
CA GLU A 20 12.83 -1.42 3.16
C GLU A 20 12.24 -1.08 4.54
N SER A 21 12.72 -0.02 5.18
CA SER A 21 12.45 0.26 6.61
C SER A 21 11.23 1.14 6.88
N ARG A 22 10.69 1.82 5.86
CA ARG A 22 9.59 2.78 5.99
C ARG A 22 8.69 2.70 4.76
N CYS A 23 7.41 3.00 4.94
CA CYS A 23 6.45 3.02 3.84
C CYS A 23 6.47 4.38 3.14
N TYR A 24 6.49 4.37 1.82
CA TYR A 24 6.42 5.55 0.97
C TYR A 24 5.42 5.32 -0.15
N GLU A 25 4.76 6.39 -0.59
CA GLU A 25 3.84 6.40 -1.73
C GLU A 25 4.33 7.38 -2.80
N LEU A 26 4.13 7.05 -4.07
CA LEU A 26 4.42 7.93 -5.20
C LEU A 26 3.12 8.60 -5.68
N HIS A 27 2.95 9.89 -5.41
CA HIS A 27 1.78 10.67 -5.84
C HIS A 27 2.20 11.65 -6.94
N GLU A 28 1.77 11.39 -8.18
CA GLU A 28 2.07 12.26 -9.33
C GLU A 28 3.57 12.58 -9.47
N GLY A 29 4.43 11.60 -9.21
CA GLY A 29 5.89 11.75 -9.26
C GLY A 29 6.54 12.30 -7.98
N LYS A 30 5.77 12.53 -6.90
CA LYS A 30 6.29 12.97 -5.60
C LYS A 30 6.31 11.80 -4.61
N ILE A 31 7.46 11.59 -3.99
CA ILE A 31 7.60 10.65 -2.86
C ILE A 31 6.97 11.28 -1.62
N ILE A 32 6.03 10.57 -1.01
CA ILE A 32 5.40 10.93 0.25
C ILE A 32 5.69 9.83 1.27
N GLU A 33 6.22 10.19 2.44
CA GLU A 33 6.35 9.24 3.54
C GLU A 33 4.97 8.89 4.07
N MET A 34 4.61 7.61 3.95
CA MET A 34 3.37 7.08 4.50
C MET A 34 3.69 6.46 5.85
N GLN A 35 3.19 7.08 6.91
CA GLN A 35 3.21 6.44 8.22
C GLN A 35 1.87 5.69 8.38
N PRO A 36 1.88 4.34 8.42
CA PRO A 36 0.67 3.61 8.76
C PRO A 36 0.29 4.03 10.18
N THR A 37 -0.74 4.86 10.31
CA THR A 37 -1.28 5.16 11.63
C THR A 37 -2.00 3.89 12.07
N GLY A 38 -1.71 3.37 13.26
CA GLY A 38 -2.35 2.13 13.75
C GLY A 38 -3.88 2.18 13.63
N LYS A 39 -4.47 3.39 13.78
CA LYS A 39 -5.90 3.63 13.55
C LYS A 39 -6.37 3.35 12.12
N HIS A 40 -5.61 3.72 11.09
CA HIS A 40 -5.96 3.38 9.70
C HIS A 40 -5.88 1.86 9.47
N GLU A 41 -4.92 1.18 10.09
CA GLU A 41 -4.82 -0.27 10.02
C GLU A 41 -5.98 -0.96 10.73
N ASP A 42 -6.39 -0.48 11.91
CA ASP A 42 -7.55 -0.98 12.65
C ASP A 42 -8.85 -0.85 11.84
N ILE A 43 -9.09 0.33 11.24
CA ILE A 43 -10.26 0.57 10.38
C ILE A 43 -10.21 -0.34 9.15
N THR A 44 -9.04 -0.49 8.54
CA THR A 44 -8.86 -1.38 7.38
C THR A 44 -9.15 -2.83 7.77
N GLY A 45 -8.64 -3.30 8.92
CA GLY A 45 -8.90 -4.63 9.46
C GLY A 45 -10.38 -4.87 9.70
N PHE A 46 -11.08 -3.90 10.31
CA PHE A 46 -12.53 -3.96 10.52
C PHE A 46 -13.29 -4.12 9.20
N ILE A 47 -12.98 -3.31 8.18
CA ILE A 47 -13.66 -3.39 6.87
C ILE A 47 -13.39 -4.73 6.18
N ILE A 48 -12.14 -5.21 6.20
CA ILE A 48 -11.77 -6.51 5.62
C ILE A 48 -12.53 -7.64 6.31
N GLN A 49 -12.66 -7.58 7.63
CA GLN A 49 -13.39 -8.56 8.42
C GLN A 49 -14.87 -8.61 8.03
N GLU A 50 -15.56 -7.47 8.00
CA GLU A 50 -16.98 -7.40 7.66
C GLU A 50 -17.25 -7.85 6.22
N LEU A 51 -16.43 -7.42 5.26
CA LEU A 51 -16.57 -7.89 3.87
C LEU A 51 -16.31 -9.38 3.76
N THR A 52 -15.34 -9.92 4.52
CA THR A 52 -15.05 -11.36 4.57
C THR A 52 -16.21 -12.16 5.11
N LEU A 53 -16.83 -11.68 6.18
CA LEU A 53 -18.03 -12.29 6.73
C LEU A 53 -19.15 -12.34 5.69
N GLU A 54 -19.40 -11.22 4.99
CA GLU A 54 -20.49 -11.12 4.03
C GLU A 54 -20.26 -11.96 2.76
N TYR A 55 -19.09 -11.88 2.12
CA TYR A 55 -18.85 -12.69 0.92
C TYR A 55 -18.81 -14.19 1.25
N THR A 56 -18.38 -14.58 2.45
CA THR A 56 -18.42 -15.96 2.92
C THR A 56 -19.86 -16.43 3.13
N ARG A 57 -20.70 -15.63 3.78
CA ARG A 57 -22.14 -15.92 3.96
C ARG A 57 -22.86 -16.12 2.63
N MET A 58 -22.54 -15.29 1.64
CA MET A 58 -23.12 -15.38 0.30
C MET A 58 -22.48 -16.49 -0.58
N LYS A 59 -21.48 -17.22 -0.08
CA LYS A 59 -20.72 -18.25 -0.83
C LYS A 59 -20.09 -17.72 -2.11
N LEU A 60 -19.63 -16.47 -2.09
CA LEU A 60 -18.98 -15.83 -3.23
C LEU A 60 -17.47 -16.14 -3.23
N PRO A 61 -16.85 -16.37 -4.41
CA PRO A 61 -15.45 -16.79 -4.50
C PRO A 61 -14.47 -15.59 -4.43
N TYR A 62 -14.70 -14.65 -3.51
CA TYR A 62 -13.82 -13.49 -3.32
C TYR A 62 -12.72 -13.77 -2.28
N ARG A 63 -11.60 -13.06 -2.42
CA ARG A 63 -10.51 -13.01 -1.45
C ARG A 63 -9.97 -11.60 -1.39
N ILE A 64 -9.82 -11.05 -0.19
CA ILE A 64 -9.22 -9.73 0.01
C ILE A 64 -7.79 -9.95 0.52
N LEU A 65 -6.80 -9.57 -0.28
CA LEU A 65 -5.39 -9.59 0.11
C LEU A 65 -5.01 -8.17 0.53
N LYS A 66 -4.43 -8.00 1.72
CA LYS A 66 -3.78 -6.74 2.11
C LYS A 66 -2.48 -6.65 1.31
N LEU A 67 -2.51 -5.98 0.16
CA LEU A 67 -1.32 -5.73 -0.63
C LEU A 67 -0.58 -4.53 -0.01
N ILE A 68 0.33 -4.80 0.92
CA ILE A 68 1.37 -3.84 1.27
C ILE A 68 2.43 -4.00 0.17
N PHE A 69 2.85 -2.90 -0.45
CA PHE A 69 3.85 -2.88 -1.52
C PHE A 69 5.24 -3.29 -0.95
N TYR A 70 5.40 -4.57 -0.61
CA TYR A 70 6.71 -5.20 -0.50
C TYR A 70 7.07 -5.65 -1.91
N ARG A 71 8.26 -5.27 -2.37
CA ARG A 71 8.86 -5.70 -3.64
C ARG A 71 8.52 -7.16 -3.90
N LEU A 72 7.61 -7.38 -4.85
CA LEU A 72 6.96 -8.67 -5.09
C LEU A 72 7.89 -9.56 -5.92
N GLU A 73 9.03 -9.97 -5.37
CA GLU A 73 9.71 -11.17 -5.83
C GLU A 73 9.03 -12.35 -5.15
N ILE A 74 7.94 -12.85 -5.75
CA ILE A 74 7.42 -14.21 -5.72
C ILE A 74 5.98 -14.10 -6.19
N LEU A 75 5.73 -14.53 -7.44
CA LEU A 75 4.62 -15.39 -7.85
C LEU A 75 4.91 -15.85 -9.29
N THR A 76 5.98 -16.63 -9.44
CA THR A 76 6.07 -17.70 -10.43
C THR A 76 6.23 -19.00 -9.67
N LEU A 77 5.10 -19.65 -9.39
CA LEU A 77 4.90 -21.10 -9.24
C LEU A 77 3.39 -21.36 -9.20
#